data_AF-A0A0S1Y766-F1
#
_entry.id   AF-A0A0S1Y766-F1
#
_cell.length_a   1.000
_cell.length_b   1.000
_cell.length_c   1.000
_cell.angle_alpha   90.00
_cell.angle_beta   90.00
_cell.angle_gamma   90.00
#
_symmetry.space_group_name_H-M   'P 1'
#
loop_
_entity.id
_entity.type
_entity.pdbx_description
1 polymer ?
#
loop_
_entity_poly.entity_id
_entity_poly.type
_entity_poly.pdbx_seq_one_letter_code
_entity_poly.pdbx_strand_id
1 'polypeptide(L)' 'MVIRGVPQRADFPADAEFHIKEFDVPLLRIPGQGWFNWFGGRPRPYDVQGLKPGNSWPAQSFEEWAALVKDSL' A
#
# COMPACT_ATOMS: atom_id res chain seq x y z
N MET A 1 10.87 -5.55 17.18
CA MET A 1 11.63 -4.36 16.71
C MET A 1 10.72 -3.63 15.74
N VAL A 2 10.34 -2.37 16.03
CA VAL A 2 9.57 -1.55 15.09
C VAL A 2 10.55 -0.96 14.07
N ILE A 3 10.42 -1.33 12.80
CA ILE A 3 11.21 -0.72 11.73
C ILE A 3 10.54 0.62 11.40
N ARG A 4 11.25 1.73 11.60
CA ARG A 4 10.73 3.06 11.24
C ARG A 4 10.40 3.07 9.74
N GLY A 5 9.17 3.47 9.39
CA GLY A 5 8.69 3.52 8.00
C GLY A 5 7.86 2.32 7.54
N VAL A 6 7.80 1.24 8.32
CA VAL A 6 6.87 0.12 8.07
C VAL A 6 5.68 0.26 9.00
N PRO A 7 4.45 0.48 8.48
CA PRO A 7 3.26 0.61 9.32
C PRO A 7 2.81 -0.73 9.89
N GLN A 8 1.92 -0.69 10.88
CA GLN A 8 1.23 -1.84 11.45
C GLN A 8 -0.22 -1.88 10.98
N ARG A 9 -0.85 -3.07 10.98
CA ARG A 9 -2.25 -3.20 10.53
C ARG A 9 -3.21 -2.29 11.31
N ALA A 10 -2.93 -2.05 12.59
CA ALA A 10 -3.71 -1.20 13.48
C ALA A 10 -3.64 0.30 13.14
N ASP A 11 -2.70 0.73 12.29
CA ASP A 11 -2.58 2.12 11.83
C ASP A 11 -3.64 2.47 10.77
N PHE A 12 -4.38 1.48 10.27
CA PHE A 12 -5.34 1.61 9.18
C PHE A 12 -6.75 1.21 9.62
N PRO A 13 -7.81 1.81 9.04
CA PRO A 13 -9.17 1.38 9.31
C PRO A 13 -9.42 -0.08 8.88
N ALA A 14 -10.49 -0.68 9.40
CA ALA A 14 -10.80 -2.09 9.15
C ALA A 14 -11.10 -2.39 7.67
N ASP A 15 -11.65 -1.41 6.96
CA ASP A 15 -12.03 -1.46 5.54
C ASP A 15 -10.94 -0.95 4.58
N ALA A 16 -9.72 -0.70 5.09
CA ALA A 16 -8.57 -0.42 4.24
C ALA A 16 -8.24 -1.63 3.35
N GLU A 17 -8.00 -1.36 2.07
CA GLU A 17 -7.61 -2.37 1.08
C GLU A 17 -6.14 -2.19 0.69
N PHE A 18 -5.37 -3.27 0.74
CA PHE A 18 -3.96 -3.30 0.39
C PHE A 18 -3.81 -3.88 -1.01
N HIS A 19 -3.12 -3.17 -1.89
CA HIS A 19 -2.94 -3.54 -3.29
C HIS A 19 -1.46 -3.47 -3.65
N ILE A 20 -1.07 -4.27 -4.62
CA ILE A 20 0.26 -4.26 -5.23
C ILE A 20 0.05 -3.83 -6.67
N LYS A 21 0.74 -2.76 -7.07
CA LYS A 21 0.84 -2.33 -8.46
C LYS A 21 2.13 -2.90 -9.05
N GLU A 22 2.18 -3.04 -10.38
CA GLU A 22 3.37 -3.41 -11.16
C GLU A 22 4.68 -2.85 -10.57
N PHE A 23 5.75 -3.65 -10.67
CA PHE A 23 7.05 -3.36 -10.06
C PHE A 23 7.01 -3.24 -8.53
N ASP A 24 6.18 -4.07 -7.90
CA ASP A 24 6.08 -4.22 -6.44
C ASP A 24 5.80 -2.90 -5.71
N VAL A 25 4.97 -2.04 -6.31
CA VAL A 25 4.60 -0.75 -5.71
C VAL A 25 3.47 -0.98 -4.70
N PRO A 26 3.70 -0.75 -3.39
CA PRO A 26 2.68 -0.95 -2.37
C PRO A 26 1.66 0.20 -2.40
N LEU A 27 0.43 -0.11 -2.79
CA LEU A 27 -0.69 0.82 -2.80
C LEU A 27 -1.67 0.52 -1.67
N LEU A 28 -2.23 1.57 -1.09
CA LEU A 28 -3.27 1.51 -0.07
C LEU A 28 -4.50 2.25 -0.59
N ARG A 29 -5.67 1.63 -0.53
CA ARG A 29 -6.95 2.30 -0.76
C ARG A 29 -7.70 2.40 0.56
N ILE A 30 -8.05 3.62 0.94
CA ILE A 30 -8.93 3.88 2.09
C ILE A 30 -10.27 4.37 1.54
N PRO A 31 -11.39 3.66 1.79
CA PRO A 31 -12.72 4.12 1.41
C PRO A 31 -12.99 5.55 1.90
N GLY A 32 -13.47 6.41 1.01
CA GLY A 32 -13.74 7.82 1.30
C GLY A 32 -12.51 8.75 1.36
N GLN A 33 -11.28 8.23 1.38
CA GLN A 33 -10.05 9.06 1.38
C GLN A 33 -9.24 8.94 0.08
N GLY A 34 -9.34 7.80 -0.62
CA GLY A 34 -8.68 7.58 -1.90
C GLY A 34 -7.49 6.63 -1.82
N TRP A 35 -6.55 6.80 -2.75
CA TRP A 35 -5.41 5.91 -2.95
C TRP A 35 -4.10 6.56 -2.51
N PHE A 36 -3.20 5.75 -1.95
CA PHE A 36 -1.90 6.18 -1.47
C PHE A 36 -0.81 5.20 -1.93
N ASN A 37 0.29 5.75 -2.42
CA ASN A 37 1.52 5.01 -2.65
C ASN A 37 2.38 5.04 -1.38
N TRP A 38 2.84 3.88 -0.93
CA TRP A 38 3.66 3.71 0.26
C TRP A 38 5.12 3.33 -0.02
N PHE A 39 5.54 3.35 -1.28
CA PHE A 39 6.94 3.14 -1.67
C PHE A 39 7.84 4.18 -0.96
N GLY A 40 8.90 3.69 -0.30
CA GLY A 40 9.78 4.50 0.54
C GLY A 40 9.26 4.75 1.96
N GLY A 41 8.27 3.97 2.42
CA GLY A 41 7.81 3.98 3.82
C GLY A 41 7.01 5.20 4.26
N ARG A 42 6.56 6.04 3.32
CA ARG A 42 5.73 7.23 3.60
C ARG A 42 4.57 7.33 2.61
N PRO A 43 3.34 7.56 3.08
CA PRO A 43 2.19 7.70 2.20
C PRO A 43 2.31 8.94 1.32
N ARG A 44 2.04 8.78 0.03
CA ARG A 44 1.85 9.86 -0.93
C ARG A 44 0.51 9.66 -1.64
N PRO A 45 -0.32 10.69 -1.83
CA PRO A 45 -1.52 10.58 -2.63
C PRO A 45 -1.21 9.98 -4.00
N TYR A 46 -2.03 9.04 -4.44
CA TYR A 46 -1.88 8.35 -5.71
C TYR A 46 -3.10 8.63 -6.60
N ASP A 47 -2.84 9.02 -7.85
CA ASP A 47 -3.90 9.26 -8.83
C ASP A 47 -4.44 7.93 -9.36
N VAL A 48 -5.74 7.71 -9.18
CA VAL A 48 -6.45 6.52 -9.63
C VAL A 48 -6.40 6.35 -11.15
N GLN A 49 -6.17 7.43 -11.93
CA GLN A 49 -5.99 7.34 -13.39
C GLN A 49 -4.74 6.51 -13.76
N GLY A 50 -3.81 6.31 -12.83
CA GLY A 50 -2.65 5.41 -13.00
C GLY A 50 -2.99 3.92 -12.85
N LEU A 51 -4.20 3.56 -12.41
CA LEU A 51 -4.66 2.18 -12.34
C LEU A 51 -5.32 1.79 -13.67
N LYS A 52 -4.71 0.82 -14.35
CA LYS A 52 -5.18 0.25 -15.61
C LYS A 52 -5.61 -1.20 -15.36
N PRO A 53 -6.53 -1.74 -16.17
CA PRO A 53 -6.86 -3.17 -16.08
C PRO A 53 -5.60 -4.03 -16.10
N GLY A 54 -5.39 -4.82 -15.04
CA GLY A 54 -4.28 -5.77 -14.91
C GLY A 54 -2.95 -5.21 -14.40
N ASN A 55 -2.82 -3.91 -14.12
CA ASN A 55 -1.56 -3.36 -13.58
C ASN A 55 -1.50 -3.27 -12.05
N SER A 56 -2.58 -3.67 -11.36
CA SER A 56 -2.63 -3.78 -9.91
C SER A 56 -3.56 -4.91 -9.47
N TRP A 57 -3.30 -5.48 -8.30
CA TRP A 57 -4.09 -6.55 -7.70
C TRP A 57 -4.10 -6.41 -6.16
N PRO A 58 -5.12 -6.97 -5.46
CA PRO A 58 -5.10 -7.03 -4.01
C PRO A 58 -3.88 -7.82 -3.52
N ALA A 59 -3.24 -7.33 -2.46
CA ALA A 59 -2.29 -8.14 -1.72
C ALA A 59 -3.02 -9.33 -1.07
N GLN A 60 -2.36 -10.48 -0.99
CA GLN A 60 -2.84 -11.67 -0.33
C GLN A 60 -2.96 -11.48 1.18
N SER A 61 -2.15 -10.58 1.75
CA SER A 61 -2.19 -10.24 3.17
C SER A 61 -1.61 -8.84 3.44
N PHE A 62 -1.85 -8.33 4.66
CA PHE A 62 -1.19 -7.11 5.12
C PHE A 62 0.33 -7.31 5.20
N GLU A 63 0.76 -8.50 5.62
CA GLU A 63 2.17 -8.85 5.81
C GLU A 63 2.95 -8.85 4.49
N GLU A 64 2.34 -9.32 3.40
CA GLU A 64 2.93 -9.24 2.05
C GLU A 64 3.12 -7.77 1.65
N TRP A 65 2.07 -6.96 1.78
CA TRP A 65 2.14 -5.55 1.45
C TRP A 65 3.16 -4.79 2.31
N ALA A 66 3.22 -5.07 3.61
CA ALA A 66 4.17 -4.44 4.53
C ALA A 66 5.62 -4.87 4.26
N ALA A 67 5.84 -6.09 3.76
CA ALA A 67 7.15 -6.54 3.29
C ALA A 67 7.64 -5.67 2.11
N LEU A 68 6.77 -5.36 1.14
CA LEU A 68 7.13 -4.46 0.03
C LEU A 68 7.44 -3.04 0.50
N VAL A 69 6.66 -2.51 1.46
CA VAL A 69 6.97 -1.21 2.06
C VAL A 69 8.37 -1.24 2.69
N LYS A 70 8.68 -2.29 3.45
CA LYS A 70 9.99 -2.48 4.09
C LYS A 70 11.13 -2.58 3.07
N ASP A 71 10.93 -3.33 2.00
CA ASP A 71 11.96 -3.55 0.96
C ASP A 71 12.20 -2.28 0.13
N SER A 72 11.27 -1.32 0.15
CA SER A 72 11.37 -0.04 -0.56
C SER A 72 12.03 1.11 0.23
N LEU A 73 12.45 0.88 1.49
CA LEU A 73 13.02 1.90 2.38
C LEU A 73 14.42 2.40 1.97
#